data_AF-A0A975ARU7-F1
#
_entry.id   AF-A0A975ARU7-F1
#
_cell.length_a   1.000
_cell.length_b   1.000
_cell.length_c   1.000
_cell.angle_alpha   90.00
_cell.angle_beta   90.00
_cell.angle_gamma   90.00
#
_symmetry.space_group_name_H-M   'P 1'
#
loop_
_entity.id
_entity.type
_entity.pdbx_description
1 polymer ?
#
loop_
_entity_poly.entity_id
_entity_poly.type
_entity_poly.pdbx_seq_one_letter_code
_entity_poly.pdbx_strand_id
1 'polypeptide(L)'
;MPCVQAMAAGRVARRCLWTLLACAVLAACARDAEEGFTAARSADGPGFVWNRKPSLESCLHSGMPYARFRRELLSRGWEPQRDPHCRANVVGADPSPLCVQAPDLCHVCEQMPELSVYARDGVAMVWFRHPAHDLELQATAFGDATDRDRLDERSRFKLVAWELVGSR
;
A
#
# COMPACT_ATOMS: atom_id res chain seq x y z
N MET A 1 9.23 1.73 1.29
CA MET A 1 8.97 1.35 -0.11
C MET A 1 7.82 2.22 -0.59
N PRO A 2 8.00 3.10 -1.57
CA PRO A 2 6.89 3.87 -2.13
C PRO A 2 5.97 2.92 -2.92
N CYS A 3 4.66 3.15 -2.85
CA CYS A 3 3.64 2.45 -3.64
C CYS A 3 4.01 2.62 -5.12
N VAL A 4 4.48 1.54 -5.76
CA VAL A 4 5.15 1.59 -7.07
C VAL A 4 4.12 1.97 -8.13
N GLN A 5 4.20 3.21 -8.62
CA GLN A 5 3.58 3.61 -9.88
C GLN A 5 4.40 3.02 -11.03
N ALA A 6 3.74 2.22 -11.87
CA ALA A 6 4.31 1.76 -13.12
C ALA A 6 4.53 2.94 -14.06
N MET A 7 5.79 3.34 -14.26
CA MET A 7 6.16 4.30 -15.30
C MET A 7 6.20 3.59 -16.65
N ALA A 8 5.26 3.93 -17.53
CA ALA A 8 5.34 3.56 -18.93
C ALA A 8 6.48 4.34 -19.61
N ALA A 9 7.54 3.62 -19.96
CA ALA A 9 8.71 4.14 -20.63
C ALA A 9 8.44 4.39 -22.13
N GLY A 10 8.65 5.64 -22.53
CA GLY A 10 9.51 6.04 -23.65
C GLY A 10 9.18 5.54 -25.05
N ARG A 11 8.81 6.49 -25.94
CA ARG A 11 9.33 6.56 -27.31
C ARG A 11 9.47 8.03 -27.74
N VAL A 12 10.56 8.67 -27.34
CA VAL A 12 11.01 9.93 -27.96
C VAL A 12 11.92 9.55 -29.13
N ALA A 13 11.35 9.55 -30.34
CA ALA A 13 12.10 9.33 -31.56
C ALA A 13 12.92 10.58 -31.88
N ARG A 14 14.22 10.49 -31.60
CA ARG A 14 15.27 11.38 -32.10
C ARG A 14 15.29 11.38 -33.63
N ARG A 15 15.30 12.57 -34.25
CA ARG A 15 16.02 12.90 -35.50
C ARG A 15 15.73 14.34 -35.90
N CYS A 16 16.66 15.25 -35.59
CA CYS A 16 16.92 16.41 -36.44
C CYS A 16 18.43 16.67 -36.41
N LEU A 17 19.04 16.29 -37.52
CA LEU A 17 20.41 16.55 -37.93
C LEU A 17 20.41 17.91 -38.66
N TRP A 18 21.59 18.53 -38.85
CA TRP A 18 21.86 19.77 -39.63
C TRP A 18 21.55 21.07 -38.84
N THR A 19 22.41 22.08 -38.68
CA THR A 19 23.51 22.60 -39.51
C THR A 19 24.50 23.40 -38.63
N LEU A 20 25.81 23.23 -38.88
CA LEU A 20 26.88 24.18 -38.53
C LEU A 20 26.98 25.21 -39.65
N LEU A 21 26.93 26.52 -39.35
CA LEU A 21 27.86 27.53 -39.90
C LEU A 21 27.58 28.95 -39.34
N ALA A 22 28.66 29.55 -38.79
CA ALA A 22 29.10 30.94 -38.88
C ALA A 22 28.12 32.13 -38.65
N CYS A 23 28.44 32.96 -37.64
CA CYS A 23 28.75 34.38 -37.88
C CYS A 23 29.41 35.01 -36.64
N ALA A 24 30.56 35.63 -36.88
CA ALA A 24 31.30 36.43 -35.92
C ALA A 24 30.73 37.87 -35.85
N VAL A 25 31.23 38.63 -34.86
CA VAL A 25 31.42 40.09 -34.82
C VAL A 25 30.55 40.89 -33.82
N LEU A 26 31.26 41.37 -32.77
CA LEU A 26 31.15 42.63 -31.99
C LEU A 26 29.86 42.97 -31.21
N ALA A 27 30.01 43.06 -29.88
CA ALA A 27 29.58 44.24 -29.11
C ALA A 27 30.36 44.33 -27.79
N ALA A 28 31.03 45.46 -27.60
CA ALA A 28 31.77 45.81 -26.40
C ALA A 28 30.88 46.56 -25.39
N CYS A 29 31.29 46.49 -24.11
CA CYS A 29 31.03 47.42 -22.99
C CYS A 29 29.62 47.55 -22.39
N ALA A 30 29.46 47.06 -21.16
CA ALA A 30 28.85 47.72 -19.98
C ALA A 30 28.92 46.72 -18.79
N ARG A 31 29.84 46.86 -17.83
CA ARG A 31 29.62 47.47 -16.49
C ARG A 31 28.21 47.25 -15.95
N ASP A 32 28.07 46.45 -14.88
CA ASP A 32 28.03 46.95 -13.51
C ASP A 32 28.19 45.80 -12.50
N ALA A 33 29.01 46.07 -11.49
CA ALA A 33 29.03 45.34 -10.23
C ALA A 33 27.93 45.94 -9.37
N GLU A 34 27.09 45.10 -8.76
CA GLU A 34 26.11 45.31 -7.66
C GLU A 34 25.27 44.02 -7.68
N GLU A 35 24.94 43.28 -6.63
CA GLU A 35 24.79 43.54 -5.21
C GLU A 35 24.74 42.18 -4.51
N GLY A 36 25.08 42.17 -3.22
CA GLY A 36 24.97 41.00 -2.35
C GLY A 36 23.56 40.38 -2.41
N PHE A 37 23.51 39.07 -2.57
CA PHE A 37 22.30 38.29 -2.38
C PHE A 37 21.92 38.30 -0.90
N THR A 38 21.23 39.36 -0.45
CA THR A 38 20.42 39.31 0.76
C THR A 38 19.36 38.25 0.56
N ALA A 39 19.56 37.09 1.17
CA ALA A 39 18.58 36.02 1.27
C ALA A 39 17.35 36.54 2.01
N ALA A 40 16.39 37.10 1.27
CA ALA A 40 15.03 37.24 1.74
C ALA A 40 14.51 35.83 2.04
N ARG A 41 14.20 35.57 3.31
CA ARG A 41 13.38 34.43 3.73
C ARG A 41 12.00 34.59 3.07
N SER A 42 11.82 34.02 1.89
CA SER A 42 10.49 33.65 1.41
C SER A 42 10.09 32.37 2.14
N ALA A 43 9.37 32.54 3.26
CA ALA A 43 8.34 31.58 3.62
C ALA A 43 7.34 31.55 2.45
N ASP A 44 6.82 30.36 2.11
CA ASP A 44 5.87 30.10 1.02
C ASP A 44 6.49 29.89 -0.38
N GLY A 45 7.42 28.93 -0.48
CA GLY A 45 7.63 28.16 -1.72
C GLY A 45 6.95 26.79 -1.62
N PRO A 46 6.47 26.18 -2.72
CA PRO A 46 5.89 24.83 -2.71
C PRO A 46 6.99 23.84 -2.34
N GLY A 47 7.08 23.52 -1.05
CA GLY A 47 8.04 22.57 -0.53
C GLY A 47 7.81 21.21 -1.18
N PHE A 48 8.78 20.75 -1.97
CA PHE A 48 8.78 19.39 -2.49
C PHE A 48 8.72 18.41 -1.31
N VAL A 49 7.57 17.76 -1.15
CA VAL A 49 7.29 16.80 -0.09
C VAL A 49 7.90 15.44 -0.45
N TRP A 50 9.23 15.31 -0.40
CA TRP A 50 9.90 14.04 -0.72
C TRP A 50 9.77 12.98 0.40
N ASN A 51 9.29 13.33 1.59
CA ASN A 51 9.38 12.48 2.80
C ASN A 51 8.05 12.10 3.48
N ARG A 52 6.89 12.47 2.95
CA ARG A 52 5.62 11.94 3.51
C ARG A 52 5.32 10.58 2.89
N LYS A 53 5.25 9.52 3.71
CA LYS A 53 4.62 8.27 3.29
C LYS A 53 3.20 8.62 2.80
N PRO A 54 2.77 8.14 1.63
CA PRO A 54 1.39 8.32 1.18
C PRO A 54 0.42 7.87 2.26
N SER A 55 -0.78 8.48 2.34
CA SER A 55 -1.78 8.06 3.32
C SER A 55 -2.11 6.57 3.13
N LEU A 56 -2.59 5.90 4.18
CA LEU A 56 -2.94 4.48 4.08
C LEU A 56 -3.98 4.28 2.97
N GLU A 57 -5.02 5.12 2.92
CA GLU A 57 -6.10 4.99 1.93
C GLU A 57 -5.57 5.11 0.50
N SER A 58 -4.55 5.92 0.25
CA SER A 58 -3.98 6.09 -1.10
C SER A 58 -3.25 4.85 -1.64
N CYS A 59 -2.84 3.93 -0.76
CA CYS A 59 -2.16 2.69 -1.17
C CYS A 59 -3.09 1.47 -1.15
N LEU A 60 -4.28 1.61 -0.58
CA LEU A 60 -5.28 0.54 -0.53
C LEU A 60 -6.29 0.72 -1.66
N HIS A 61 -6.63 -0.35 -2.34
CA HIS A 61 -7.68 -0.36 -3.32
C HIS A 61 -8.39 -1.70 -3.33
N SER A 62 -9.70 -1.68 -3.61
CA SER A 62 -10.49 -2.89 -3.77
C SER A 62 -9.91 -3.74 -4.92
N GLY A 63 -9.99 -5.06 -4.78
CA GLY A 63 -9.45 -6.04 -5.71
C GLY A 63 -7.93 -6.28 -5.60
N MET A 64 -7.21 -5.57 -4.74
CA MET A 64 -5.79 -5.86 -4.51
C MET A 64 -5.61 -7.23 -3.81
N PRO A 65 -4.49 -7.94 -4.04
CA PRO A 65 -4.19 -9.15 -3.30
C PRO A 65 -4.10 -8.88 -1.80
N TYR A 66 -4.73 -9.74 -1.00
CA TYR A 66 -4.74 -9.60 0.46
C TYR A 66 -3.33 -9.52 1.05
N ALA A 67 -2.39 -10.33 0.57
CA ALA A 67 -0.99 -10.31 1.03
C ALA A 67 -0.36 -8.91 0.88
N ARG A 68 -0.71 -8.17 -0.19
CA ARG A 68 -0.20 -6.82 -0.42
C ARG A 68 -0.78 -5.86 0.59
N PHE A 69 -2.10 -5.92 0.82
CA PHE A 69 -2.78 -5.14 1.86
C PHE A 69 -2.16 -5.37 3.24
N ARG A 70 -2.01 -6.65 3.64
CA ARG A 70 -1.39 -7.04 4.91
C ARG A 70 0.02 -6.47 5.05
N ARG A 71 0.85 -6.61 4.01
CA ARG A 71 2.22 -6.06 4.02
C ARG A 71 2.25 -4.54 4.17
N GLU A 72 1.37 -3.82 3.50
CA GLU A 72 1.28 -2.36 3.62
C GLU A 72 0.95 -1.94 5.05
N LEU A 73 -0.02 -2.60 5.70
CA LEU A 73 -0.37 -2.37 7.10
C LEU A 73 0.81 -2.63 8.05
N LEU A 74 1.40 -3.82 7.96
CA LEU A 74 2.54 -4.20 8.83
C LEU A 74 3.73 -3.24 8.66
N SER A 75 4.02 -2.78 7.44
CA SER A 75 5.09 -1.82 7.16
C SER A 75 4.88 -0.41 7.76
N ARG A 76 3.66 -0.16 8.23
CA ARG A 76 3.22 1.11 8.83
C ARG A 76 3.00 1.00 10.34
N GLY A 77 3.31 -0.15 10.95
CA GLY A 77 3.22 -0.36 12.40
C GLY A 77 1.86 -0.86 12.88
N TRP A 78 0.96 -1.27 11.96
CA TRP A 78 -0.23 -2.00 12.33
C TRP A 78 0.13 -3.43 12.76
N GLU A 79 -0.61 -3.95 13.72
CA GLU A 79 -0.45 -5.30 14.26
C GLU A 79 -1.71 -6.13 13.98
N PRO A 80 -1.58 -7.40 13.60
CA PRO A 80 -2.71 -8.29 13.44
C PRO A 80 -3.35 -8.54 14.82
N GLN A 81 -4.67 -8.39 14.91
CA GLN A 81 -5.41 -8.57 16.15
C GLN A 81 -5.92 -9.99 16.26
N ARG A 82 -5.42 -10.73 17.24
CA ARG A 82 -5.82 -12.12 17.48
C ARG A 82 -7.26 -12.20 17.96
N ASP A 83 -8.12 -12.86 17.19
CA ASP A 83 -9.47 -13.24 17.64
C ASP A 83 -9.42 -14.59 18.39
N PRO A 84 -9.70 -14.63 19.71
CA PRO A 84 -9.75 -15.88 20.47
C PRO A 84 -10.88 -16.82 19.99
N HIS A 85 -11.87 -16.30 19.27
CA HIS A 85 -12.99 -17.05 18.73
C HIS A 85 -12.82 -17.47 17.27
N CYS A 86 -11.69 -17.16 16.61
CA CYS A 86 -11.46 -17.52 15.21
C CYS A 86 -11.75 -19.00 14.92
N ARG A 87 -11.23 -19.93 15.74
CA ARG A 87 -11.45 -21.36 15.53
C ARG A 87 -12.94 -21.72 15.61
N ALA A 88 -13.65 -21.18 16.60
CA ALA A 88 -15.08 -21.42 16.75
C ALA A 88 -15.89 -20.84 15.58
N ASN A 89 -15.49 -19.67 15.06
CA ASN A 89 -16.18 -18.98 13.97
C ASN A 89 -15.88 -19.58 12.58
N VAL A 90 -14.65 -20.05 12.36
CA VAL A 90 -14.15 -20.53 11.06
C VAL A 90 -14.27 -22.03 10.92
N VAL A 91 -13.81 -22.77 11.93
CA VAL A 91 -13.78 -24.24 11.90
C VAL A 91 -15.08 -24.82 12.47
N GLY A 92 -15.70 -24.13 13.42
CA GLY A 92 -16.88 -24.60 14.15
C GLY A 92 -16.50 -25.40 15.40
N ALA A 93 -17.44 -26.18 15.92
CA ALA A 93 -17.21 -27.06 17.07
C ALA A 93 -16.34 -28.26 16.69
N ASP A 94 -15.44 -28.66 17.58
CA ASP A 94 -14.62 -29.86 17.42
C ASP A 94 -15.39 -31.14 17.80
N PRO A 95 -15.23 -32.25 17.05
CA PRO A 95 -14.48 -32.37 15.79
C PRO A 95 -15.29 -31.83 14.59
N SER A 96 -14.71 -30.89 13.84
CA SER A 96 -15.37 -30.36 12.64
C SER A 96 -15.10 -31.24 11.43
N PRO A 97 -16.14 -31.69 10.68
CA PRO A 97 -15.94 -32.42 9.42
C PRO A 97 -15.21 -31.60 8.36
N LEU A 98 -15.16 -30.26 8.50
CA LEU A 98 -14.36 -29.38 7.63
C LEU A 98 -12.88 -29.70 7.73
N CYS A 99 -12.40 -30.05 8.93
CA CYS A 99 -10.99 -30.35 9.15
C CYS A 99 -10.52 -31.65 8.51
N VAL A 100 -11.45 -32.60 8.31
CA VAL A 100 -11.16 -33.85 7.61
C VAL A 100 -11.07 -33.63 6.09
N GLN A 101 -11.88 -32.73 5.56
CA GLN A 101 -11.95 -32.44 4.12
C GLN A 101 -10.89 -31.42 3.67
N ALA A 102 -10.56 -30.46 4.54
CA ALA A 102 -9.65 -29.36 4.26
C ALA A 102 -8.77 -29.08 5.51
N PRO A 103 -7.69 -29.86 5.73
CA PRO A 103 -6.83 -29.72 6.90
C PRO A 103 -6.17 -28.33 7.00
N ASP A 104 -5.92 -27.67 5.87
CA ASP A 104 -5.35 -26.32 5.84
C ASP A 104 -6.25 -25.28 6.53
N LEU A 105 -7.58 -25.46 6.48
CA LEU A 105 -8.53 -24.56 7.14
C LEU A 105 -8.52 -24.72 8.67
N CYS A 106 -8.02 -25.83 9.22
CA CYS A 106 -7.89 -25.99 10.67
C CYS A 106 -6.80 -25.10 11.27
N HIS A 107 -5.76 -24.84 10.48
CA HIS A 107 -4.58 -24.08 10.90
C HIS A 107 -4.63 -22.62 10.42
N VAL A 108 -5.67 -22.21 9.69
CA VAL A 108 -5.78 -20.87 9.12
C VAL A 108 -5.75 -19.78 10.21
N CYS A 109 -6.37 -20.01 11.36
CA CYS A 109 -6.35 -19.08 12.50
C CYS A 109 -4.97 -18.92 13.15
N GLU A 110 -4.10 -19.93 13.04
CA GLU A 110 -2.71 -19.85 13.52
C GLU A 110 -1.84 -19.07 12.51
N GLN A 111 -2.15 -19.19 11.23
CA GLN A 111 -1.42 -18.56 10.12
C GLN A 111 -1.86 -17.11 9.87
N MET A 112 -3.13 -16.81 10.12
CA MET A 112 -3.76 -15.50 10.00
C MET A 112 -4.33 -15.11 11.37
N PRO A 113 -3.48 -14.67 12.32
CA PRO A 113 -3.97 -14.25 13.63
C PRO A 113 -5.01 -13.14 13.53
N GLU A 114 -4.93 -12.28 12.52
CA GLU A 114 -5.92 -11.24 12.26
C GLU A 114 -7.31 -11.75 11.83
N LEU A 115 -7.46 -13.03 11.46
CA LEU A 115 -8.70 -13.59 10.96
C LEU A 115 -9.71 -13.78 12.10
N SER A 116 -10.93 -13.27 11.90
CA SER A 116 -12.02 -13.40 12.86
C SER A 116 -13.17 -14.26 12.31
N VAL A 117 -13.49 -14.08 11.02
CA VAL A 117 -14.55 -14.84 10.34
C VAL A 117 -14.04 -15.29 8.98
N TYR A 118 -14.39 -16.51 8.59
CA TYR A 118 -14.19 -17.04 7.24
C TYR A 118 -15.39 -17.92 6.89
N ALA A 119 -16.28 -17.37 6.08
CA ALA A 119 -17.49 -18.04 5.65
C ALA A 119 -17.21 -18.99 4.49
N ARG A 120 -18.09 -19.99 4.32
CA ARG A 120 -17.96 -21.03 3.28
C ARG A 120 -18.03 -20.47 1.85
N ASP A 121 -18.62 -19.30 1.67
CA ASP A 121 -18.66 -18.58 0.40
C ASP A 121 -17.37 -17.80 0.09
N GLY A 122 -16.38 -17.85 0.99
CA GLY A 122 -15.07 -17.21 0.83
C GLY A 122 -15.01 -15.79 1.38
N VAL A 123 -16.06 -15.30 2.06
CA VAL A 123 -15.99 -13.99 2.73
C VAL A 123 -15.16 -14.13 4.01
N ALA A 124 -14.13 -13.30 4.13
CA ALA A 124 -13.26 -13.23 5.30
C ALA A 124 -13.34 -11.85 5.95
N MET A 125 -13.38 -11.81 7.28
CA MET A 125 -13.26 -10.59 8.05
C MET A 125 -12.00 -10.64 8.91
N VAL A 126 -11.18 -9.60 8.80
CA VAL A 126 -9.89 -9.49 9.50
C VAL A 126 -9.79 -8.19 10.28
N TRP A 127 -8.99 -8.21 11.35
CA TRP A 127 -8.80 -7.09 12.26
C TRP A 127 -7.33 -6.75 12.48
N PHE A 128 -7.04 -5.46 12.46
CA PHE A 128 -5.72 -4.91 12.77
C PHE A 128 -5.86 -3.78 13.78
N ARG A 129 -4.87 -3.64 14.66
CA ARG A 129 -4.77 -2.49 15.58
C ARG A 129 -3.53 -1.67 15.30
N HIS A 130 -3.59 -0.37 15.57
CA HIS A 130 -2.45 0.52 15.53
C HIS A 130 -2.08 0.96 16.95
N PRO A 131 -1.05 0.37 17.58
CA PRO A 131 -0.76 0.56 19.01
C PRO A 131 -0.41 2.01 19.38
N ALA A 132 0.09 2.82 18.44
CA ALA A 132 0.47 4.21 18.73
C ALA A 132 -0.70 5.21 18.68
N HIS A 133 -1.85 4.82 18.10
CA HIS A 133 -2.97 5.73 17.87
C HIS A 133 -4.30 5.20 18.41
N ASP A 134 -4.29 4.01 19.04
CA ASP A 134 -5.49 3.32 19.52
C ASP A 134 -6.58 3.19 18.44
N LEU A 135 -6.14 2.96 17.19
CA LEU A 135 -7.03 2.78 16.05
C LEU A 135 -7.19 1.29 15.76
N GLU A 136 -8.41 0.88 15.45
CA GLU A 136 -8.68 -0.43 14.88
C GLU A 136 -9.03 -0.29 13.39
N LEU A 137 -8.70 -1.32 12.61
CA LEU A 137 -9.04 -1.43 11.21
C LEU A 137 -9.69 -2.78 10.98
N GLN A 138 -10.94 -2.73 10.53
CA GLN A 138 -11.65 -3.89 10.03
C GLN A 138 -11.49 -3.95 8.51
N ALA A 139 -11.17 -5.12 7.98
CA ALA A 139 -11.15 -5.32 6.54
C ALA A 139 -11.90 -6.59 6.13
N THR A 140 -12.52 -6.51 4.97
CA THR A 140 -13.22 -7.62 4.34
C THR A 140 -12.42 -8.08 3.13
N ALA A 141 -12.09 -9.36 3.11
CA ALA A 141 -11.48 -10.03 1.97
C ALA A 141 -12.43 -11.09 1.41
N PHE A 142 -12.24 -11.45 0.14
CA PHE A 142 -13.05 -12.44 -0.54
C PHE A 142 -12.18 -13.43 -1.32
N GLY A 143 -12.55 -14.70 -1.25
CA GLY A 143 -12.01 -15.80 -2.04
C GLY A 143 -11.26 -16.84 -1.22
N ASP A 144 -10.27 -17.49 -1.83
CA ASP A 144 -9.62 -18.68 -1.24
C ASP A 144 -8.44 -18.33 -0.33
N ALA A 145 -8.59 -18.53 0.99
CA ALA A 145 -7.57 -18.25 2.00
C ALA A 145 -6.25 -19.04 1.80
N THR A 146 -6.18 -20.05 0.94
CA THR A 146 -4.88 -20.66 0.56
C THR A 146 -3.97 -19.67 -0.17
N ASP A 147 -4.54 -18.70 -0.88
CA ASP A 147 -3.82 -17.67 -1.63
C ASP A 147 -3.43 -16.44 -0.76
N ARG A 148 -3.65 -16.49 0.56
CA ARG A 148 -3.45 -15.38 1.51
C ARG A 148 -2.06 -14.73 1.47
N ASP A 149 -1.02 -15.50 1.15
CA ASP A 149 0.38 -15.06 1.14
C ASP A 149 0.82 -14.60 -0.27
N ARG A 150 -0.08 -14.70 -1.26
CA ARG A 150 0.22 -14.41 -2.66
C ARG A 150 0.08 -12.92 -2.99
N LEU A 151 1.15 -12.34 -3.50
CA LEU A 151 1.30 -10.91 -3.74
C LEU A 151 0.89 -10.45 -5.15
N ASP A 152 0.74 -11.40 -6.09
CA ASP A 152 0.44 -11.13 -7.49
C ASP A 152 -1.07 -11.08 -7.77
N GLU A 153 -1.45 -10.50 -8.91
CA GLU A 153 -2.86 -10.23 -9.27
C GLU A 153 -3.71 -11.49 -9.50
N ARG A 154 -3.08 -12.63 -9.74
CA ARG A 154 -3.79 -13.88 -9.91
C ARG A 154 -4.31 -14.41 -8.56
N SER A 155 -3.88 -13.84 -7.42
CA SER A 155 -4.38 -14.21 -6.10
C SER A 155 -5.91 -14.26 -6.10
N ARG A 156 -6.44 -15.40 -5.65
CA ARG A 156 -7.89 -15.57 -5.49
C ARG A 156 -8.41 -14.93 -4.21
N PHE A 157 -7.53 -14.55 -3.28
CA PHE A 157 -7.88 -13.89 -2.04
C PHE A 157 -7.61 -12.39 -2.11
N LYS A 158 -8.68 -11.61 -2.22
CA LYS A 158 -8.60 -10.18 -2.55
C LYS A 158 -9.27 -9.33 -1.48
N LEU A 159 -8.68 -8.16 -1.23
CA LEU A 159 -9.31 -7.13 -0.41
C LEU A 159 -10.54 -6.60 -1.14
N VAL A 160 -11.67 -6.51 -0.44
CA VAL A 160 -12.92 -5.95 -0.97
C VAL A 160 -13.16 -4.55 -0.39
N ALA A 161 -13.08 -4.44 0.93
CA ALA A 161 -13.36 -3.21 1.67
C ALA A 161 -12.53 -3.13 2.96
N TRP A 162 -12.38 -1.93 3.50
CA TRP A 162 -11.75 -1.68 4.79
C TRP A 162 -12.36 -0.43 5.43
N GLU A 163 -12.37 -0.40 6.75
CA GLU A 163 -12.83 0.73 7.55
C GLU A 163 -11.95 0.92 8.79
N LEU A 164 -11.75 2.17 9.18
CA LEU A 164 -11.13 2.51 10.45
C LEU A 164 -12.23 2.56 11.52
N VAL A 165 -12.15 1.66 12.48
CA VAL A 165 -13.04 1.64 13.64
C VAL A 165 -12.34 2.44 14.74
N GLY A 166 -12.84 3.65 15.01
CA GLY A 166 -12.32 4.44 16.12
C GLY A 166 -12.67 3.77 17.45
N SER A 167 -11.67 3.57 18.31
CA SER A 167 -11.96 3.28 19.72
C SER A 167 -12.70 4.50 20.29
N ARG A 168 -13.82 4.25 20.97
CA ARG A 168 -14.63 5.29 21.61
C ARG A 168 -14.23 5.43 23.07
#